data_AF-A0A183HK24-F1
#
_entry.id   AF-A0A183HK24-F1
#
_cell.length_a   1.000
_cell.length_b   1.000
_cell.length_c   1.000
_cell.angle_alpha   90.00
_cell.angle_beta   90.00
_cell.angle_gamma   90.00
#
_symmetry.space_group_name_H-M   'P 1'
#
loop_
_entity.id
_entity.type
_entity.pdbx_description
1 polymer ?
#
loop_
_entity_poly.entity_id
_entity_poly.type
_entity_poly.pdbx_seq_one_letter_code
_entity_poly.pdbx_strand_id
1 'polypeptide(L)'
;MQTLENSLRKRSKEKGESRNTDDARRRAIDPCSAAALPKRDDDPEEEDLFFYTKDKINRKYGNLTGETILLKLDKVPHSGLGLSLASNREGDRTIVLVVAVKPTCPLSVKIGDELLEVNGKVLTGLSHLNASSVMRQCCEDGILELLLLRRFEALVTLSLFFLVFEFKNYFLNCKSLMKSSDI
;
A
#
# COMPACT_ATOMS: atom_id res chain seq x y z
N MET A 1 18.40 45.90 -16.58
CA MET A 1 18.92 44.60 -17.09
C MET A 1 19.29 43.62 -15.96
N GLN A 2 19.77 44.06 -14.78
CA GLN A 2 20.07 43.17 -13.63
C GLN A 2 18.92 42.27 -13.12
N THR A 3 17.66 42.73 -13.23
CA THR A 3 16.52 42.01 -12.64
C THR A 3 16.20 40.68 -13.36
N LEU A 4 16.41 40.61 -14.68
CA LEU A 4 16.14 39.41 -15.47
C LEU A 4 17.19 38.31 -15.25
N GLU A 5 18.47 38.66 -15.11
CA GLU A 5 19.55 37.69 -14.83
C GLU A 5 19.41 37.06 -13.45
N ASN A 6 18.99 37.83 -12.44
CA ASN A 6 18.73 37.33 -11.11
C ASN A 6 17.54 36.35 -11.07
N SER A 7 16.48 36.60 -11.86
CA SER A 7 15.35 35.66 -12.00
C SER A 7 15.71 34.39 -12.77
N LEU A 8 16.61 34.47 -13.75
CA LEU A 8 17.10 33.29 -14.49
C LEU A 8 18.02 32.42 -13.63
N ARG A 9 18.90 33.03 -12.82
CA ARG A 9 19.75 32.32 -11.84
C ARG A 9 18.94 31.68 -10.70
N LYS A 10 17.87 32.35 -10.24
CA LYS A 10 16.96 31.79 -9.23
C LYS A 10 16.21 30.55 -9.75
N ARG A 11 15.66 30.62 -10.98
CA ARG A 11 15.00 29.48 -11.64
C ARG A 11 15.92 28.30 -11.94
N SER A 12 17.19 28.55 -12.26
CA SER A 12 18.17 27.49 -12.51
C SER A 12 18.65 26.82 -11.22
N LYS A 13 18.71 27.55 -10.09
CA LYS A 13 18.90 26.96 -8.75
C LYS A 13 17.71 26.11 -8.30
N GLU A 14 16.48 26.64 -8.41
CA GLU A 14 15.25 25.92 -8.03
C GLU A 14 15.04 24.64 -8.87
N LYS A 15 15.35 24.68 -10.18
CA LYS A 15 15.35 23.49 -11.04
C LYS A 15 16.43 22.46 -10.67
N GLY A 16 17.58 22.92 -10.18
CA GLY A 16 18.67 22.02 -9.74
C GLY A 16 18.35 21.35 -8.41
N GLU A 17 17.74 22.06 -7.47
CA GLU A 17 17.32 21.53 -6.17
C GLU A 17 16.18 20.51 -6.31
N SER A 18 15.15 20.81 -7.11
CA SER A 18 14.04 19.87 -7.36
C SER A 18 14.52 18.56 -7.98
N ARG A 19 15.45 18.62 -8.94
CA ARG A 19 16.00 17.41 -9.57
C ARG A 19 16.77 16.54 -8.57
N ASN A 20 17.58 17.13 -7.71
CA ASN A 20 18.33 16.40 -6.69
C ASN A 20 17.42 15.72 -5.66
N THR A 21 16.31 16.37 -5.26
CA THR A 21 15.34 15.78 -4.35
C THR A 21 14.57 14.65 -5.00
N ASP A 22 14.18 14.79 -6.27
CA ASP A 22 13.46 13.75 -7.01
C ASP A 22 14.35 12.53 -7.26
N ASP A 23 15.64 12.73 -7.52
CA ASP A 23 16.61 11.64 -7.67
C ASP A 23 16.85 10.87 -6.37
N ALA A 24 16.78 11.54 -5.21
CA ALA A 24 16.84 10.88 -3.91
C ALA A 24 15.59 10.04 -3.63
N ARG A 25 14.42 10.55 -4.02
CA ARG A 25 13.14 9.85 -3.85
C ARG A 25 13.02 8.67 -4.78
N ARG A 26 13.45 8.80 -6.04
CA ARG A 26 13.51 7.68 -7.00
C ARG A 26 14.38 6.54 -6.50
N ARG A 27 15.47 6.84 -5.78
CA ARG A 27 16.32 5.82 -5.14
C ARG A 27 15.65 5.10 -3.96
N ALA A 28 14.62 5.69 -3.36
CA ALA A 28 13.85 5.07 -2.27
C ALA A 28 12.71 4.17 -2.78
N ILE A 29 12.36 4.25 -4.07
CA ILE A 29 11.36 3.40 -4.70
C ILE A 29 11.95 2.00 -4.91
N ASP A 30 11.15 0.97 -4.63
CA ASP A 30 11.52 -0.40 -4.91
C ASP A 30 11.68 -0.61 -6.42
N PRO A 31 12.80 -1.16 -6.93
CA PRO A 31 12.98 -1.44 -8.35
C PRO A 31 11.88 -2.31 -8.95
N CYS A 32 11.23 -3.13 -8.13
CA CYS A 32 10.11 -3.97 -8.55
C CYS A 32 8.79 -3.20 -8.63
N SER A 33 8.66 -1.98 -8.09
CA SER A 33 7.42 -1.18 -8.03
C SER A 33 6.93 -0.71 -9.40
N ALA A 34 5.61 -0.50 -9.55
CA ALA A 34 5.04 0.16 -10.72
C ALA A 34 5.65 1.56 -10.92
N ALA A 35 5.92 2.28 -9.83
CA ALA A 35 6.51 3.61 -9.86
C ALA A 35 7.91 3.64 -10.50
N ALA A 36 8.69 2.57 -10.36
CA ALA A 36 10.04 2.46 -10.90
C ALA A 36 10.08 2.29 -12.42
N LEU A 37 8.94 1.98 -13.06
CA LEU A 37 8.86 1.87 -14.52
C LEU A 37 9.17 3.21 -15.18
N PRO A 38 9.86 3.23 -16.33
CA PRO A 38 10.09 4.46 -17.07
C PRO A 38 8.77 5.00 -17.60
N LYS A 39 8.54 6.31 -17.39
CA LYS A 39 7.44 7.06 -18.02
C LYS A 39 7.62 7.00 -19.55
N ARG A 40 6.53 6.75 -20.27
CA ARG A 40 6.52 6.78 -21.73
C ARG A 40 6.12 8.16 -22.24
N ASP A 41 6.57 8.51 -23.44
CA ASP A 41 6.25 9.81 -24.05
C ASP A 41 4.77 9.94 -24.43
N ASP A 42 4.07 8.82 -24.59
CA ASP A 42 2.63 8.75 -24.88
C ASP A 42 1.74 8.79 -23.64
N ASP A 43 2.31 8.80 -22.42
CA ASP A 43 1.55 8.93 -21.19
C ASP A 43 1.20 10.41 -20.91
N PRO A 44 -0.10 10.80 -20.98
CA PRO A 44 -0.51 12.18 -20.73
C PRO A 44 -0.50 12.55 -19.23
N GLU A 45 -0.38 11.58 -18.33
CA GLU A 45 -0.37 11.83 -16.88
C GLU A 45 1.03 12.19 -16.40
N GLU A 46 1.14 13.12 -15.46
CA GLU A 46 2.41 13.43 -14.80
C GLU A 46 2.66 12.51 -13.62
N GLU A 47 3.93 12.18 -13.40
CA GLU A 47 4.37 11.39 -12.24
C GLU A 47 3.98 12.11 -10.94
N ASP A 48 3.34 11.39 -10.02
CA ASP A 48 2.98 11.93 -8.71
C ASP A 48 4.15 11.87 -7.70
N LEU A 49 3.81 12.07 -6.41
CA LEU A 49 4.76 12.12 -5.30
C LEU A 49 5.62 10.85 -5.19
N PHE A 50 5.07 9.70 -5.58
CA PHE A 50 5.77 8.42 -5.59
C PHE A 50 5.97 7.88 -7.01
N PHE A 51 5.86 8.73 -8.03
CA PHE A 51 6.08 8.43 -9.44
C PHE A 51 5.11 7.42 -10.07
N TYR A 52 3.91 7.30 -9.52
CA TYR A 52 2.84 6.53 -10.16
C TYR A 52 2.18 7.32 -11.29
N THR A 53 1.78 6.57 -12.32
CA THR A 53 0.81 6.97 -13.33
C THR A 53 -0.09 5.77 -13.63
N LYS A 54 -1.28 6.01 -14.18
CA LYS A 54 -2.20 4.94 -14.58
C LYS A 54 -1.56 4.04 -15.63
N ASP A 55 -0.79 4.57 -16.57
CA ASP A 55 -0.07 3.74 -17.55
C ASP A 55 0.89 2.77 -16.86
N LYS A 56 1.73 3.25 -15.94
CA LYS A 56 2.67 2.41 -15.19
C LYS A 56 1.96 1.32 -14.38
N ILE A 57 0.90 1.68 -13.67
CA ILE A 57 0.10 0.73 -12.88
C ILE A 57 -0.52 -0.33 -13.80
N ASN A 58 -1.15 0.09 -14.90
CA ASN A 58 -1.77 -0.83 -15.86
C ASN A 58 -0.76 -1.75 -16.55
N ARG A 59 0.43 -1.24 -16.86
CA ARG A 59 1.52 -2.05 -17.45
C ARG A 59 2.02 -3.13 -16.51
N LYS A 60 2.05 -2.85 -15.20
CA LYS A 60 2.52 -3.83 -14.20
C LYS A 60 1.42 -4.80 -13.75
N TYR A 61 0.22 -4.29 -13.51
CA TYR A 61 -0.84 -5.02 -12.81
C TYR A 61 -2.13 -5.19 -13.63
N GLY A 62 -2.20 -4.66 -14.86
CA GLY A 62 -3.40 -4.74 -15.70
C GLY A 62 -3.74 -6.14 -16.21
N ASN A 63 -2.85 -7.11 -16.02
CA ASN A 63 -3.13 -8.53 -16.30
C ASN A 63 -3.75 -9.28 -15.11
N LEU A 64 -3.82 -8.67 -13.92
CA LEU A 64 -4.42 -9.29 -12.75
C LEU A 64 -5.96 -9.28 -12.85
N THR A 65 -6.60 -10.28 -12.27
CA THR A 65 -8.05 -10.42 -12.26
C THR A 65 -8.68 -9.52 -11.18
N GLY A 66 -8.91 -8.26 -11.53
CA GLY A 66 -9.57 -7.29 -10.65
C GLY A 66 -9.40 -5.85 -11.13
N GLU A 67 -9.82 -4.91 -10.29
CA GLU A 67 -9.65 -3.48 -10.51
C GLU A 67 -8.48 -2.95 -9.65
N THR A 68 -7.50 -2.30 -10.29
CA THR A 68 -6.40 -1.63 -9.57
C THR A 68 -6.85 -0.23 -9.15
N ILE A 69 -6.76 0.07 -7.85
CA ILE A 69 -7.20 1.34 -7.26
C ILE A 69 -6.01 1.96 -6.53
N LEU A 70 -5.65 3.19 -6.91
CA LEU A 70 -4.65 3.99 -6.21
C LEU A 70 -5.38 4.95 -5.25
N LEU A 71 -5.17 4.75 -3.95
CA LEU A 71 -5.73 5.59 -2.89
C LEU A 71 -4.65 6.53 -2.35
N LYS A 72 -4.98 7.82 -2.23
CA LYS A 72 -4.07 8.85 -1.71
C LYS A 72 -4.59 9.42 -0.41
N LEU A 73 -3.69 9.65 0.54
CA LEU A 73 -3.99 10.20 1.85
C LEU A 73 -2.89 11.18 2.26
N ASP A 74 -3.22 12.46 2.28
CA ASP A 74 -2.27 13.54 2.56
C ASP A 74 -1.91 13.68 4.05
N LYS A 75 -2.75 13.12 4.93
CA LYS A 75 -2.57 13.18 6.39
C LYS A 75 -2.96 11.86 7.01
N VAL A 76 -1.97 11.12 7.48
CA VAL A 76 -2.23 9.91 8.25
C VAL A 76 -2.70 10.26 9.67
N PRO A 77 -3.83 9.70 10.14
CA PRO A 77 -4.28 9.89 11.52
C PRO A 77 -3.27 9.34 12.53
N HIS A 78 -3.11 10.03 13.66
CA HIS A 78 -2.25 9.57 14.79
C HIS A 78 -2.66 8.20 15.34
N SER A 79 -3.94 7.82 15.20
CA SER A 79 -4.46 6.49 15.57
C SER A 79 -4.05 5.36 14.60
N GLY A 80 -3.32 5.70 13.53
CA GLY A 80 -3.05 4.82 12.39
C GLY A 80 -4.26 4.65 11.48
N LEU A 81 -4.09 3.82 10.45
CA LEU A 81 -5.11 3.59 9.41
C LEU A 81 -6.29 2.72 9.87
N GLY A 82 -6.12 1.95 10.93
CA GLY A 82 -7.17 1.04 11.42
C GLY A 82 -7.45 -0.15 10.51
N LEU A 83 -6.43 -0.66 9.82
CA LEU A 83 -6.51 -1.86 8.98
C LEU A 83 -5.93 -3.08 9.69
N SER A 84 -6.55 -4.24 9.49
CA SER A 84 -5.98 -5.54 9.87
C SER A 84 -5.64 -6.32 8.61
N LEU A 85 -4.41 -6.85 8.58
CA LEU A 85 -3.85 -7.53 7.41
C LEU A 85 -3.64 -9.01 7.71
N ALA A 86 -3.88 -9.84 6.71
CA ALA A 86 -3.46 -11.23 6.69
C ALA A 86 -2.63 -11.49 5.44
N SER A 87 -1.73 -12.47 5.51
CA SER A 87 -1.05 -12.96 4.31
C SER A 87 -1.66 -14.27 3.88
N ASN A 88 -1.85 -14.42 2.58
CA ASN A 88 -2.25 -15.66 1.96
C ASN A 88 -1.22 -16.09 0.92
N ARG A 89 -1.05 -17.40 0.70
CA ARG A 89 -0.18 -17.91 -0.36
C ARG A 89 -1.04 -18.29 -1.55
N GLU A 90 -0.91 -17.54 -2.63
CA GLU A 90 -1.59 -17.79 -3.90
C GLU A 90 -0.57 -18.21 -4.96
N GLY A 91 -0.59 -19.50 -5.32
CA GLY A 91 0.46 -20.10 -6.14
C GLY A 91 1.83 -19.99 -5.47
N ASP A 92 2.78 -19.33 -6.16
CA ASP A 92 4.14 -19.10 -5.64
C ASP A 92 4.31 -17.74 -4.94
N ARG A 93 3.25 -16.93 -4.88
CA ARG A 93 3.32 -15.58 -4.31
C ARG A 93 2.60 -15.52 -2.97
N THR A 94 3.17 -14.78 -2.03
CA THR A 94 2.47 -14.38 -0.82
C THR A 94 1.77 -13.06 -1.09
N ILE A 95 0.46 -13.01 -0.94
CA ILE A 95 -0.36 -11.80 -1.09
C ILE A 95 -0.76 -11.27 0.30
N VAL A 96 -0.99 -9.96 0.40
CA VAL A 96 -1.45 -9.31 1.63
C VAL A 96 -2.87 -8.84 1.42
N LEU A 97 -3.79 -9.32 2.26
CA LEU A 97 -5.22 -9.04 2.18
C LEU A 97 -5.69 -8.27 3.41
N VAL A 98 -6.66 -7.40 3.19
CA VAL A 98 -7.36 -6.70 4.27
C VAL A 98 -8.43 -7.62 4.85
N VAL A 99 -8.32 -7.95 6.14
CA VAL A 99 -9.28 -8.83 6.84
C VAL A 99 -10.23 -8.09 7.77
N ALA A 100 -9.87 -6.87 8.20
CA ALA A 100 -10.76 -5.99 8.94
C ALA A 100 -10.43 -4.53 8.68
N VAL A 101 -11.47 -3.68 8.71
CA VAL A 101 -11.38 -2.23 8.55
C VAL A 101 -12.13 -1.58 9.69
N LYS A 102 -11.45 -0.72 10.47
CA LYS A 102 -12.11 0.07 11.50
C LYS A 102 -12.97 1.17 10.85
N PRO A 103 -14.11 1.55 11.46
CA PRO A 103 -14.95 2.66 10.97
C PRO A 103 -14.22 3.99 10.86
N THR A 104 -13.13 4.15 11.63
CA THR A 104 -12.28 5.36 11.64
C THR A 104 -11.25 5.38 10.50
N CYS A 105 -11.22 4.38 9.63
CA CYS A 105 -10.26 4.32 8.52
C CYS A 105 -10.54 5.46 7.54
N PRO A 106 -9.55 6.30 7.21
CA PRO A 106 -9.75 7.42 6.27
C PRO A 106 -9.74 6.97 4.80
N LEU A 107 -9.40 5.71 4.52
CA LEU A 107 -9.28 5.16 3.17
C LEU A 107 -10.54 4.37 2.79
N SER A 108 -10.94 4.44 1.51
CA SER A 108 -12.06 3.67 0.94
C SER A 108 -11.70 2.20 0.65
N VAL A 109 -11.03 1.56 1.62
CA VAL A 109 -10.60 0.16 1.59
C VAL A 109 -11.74 -0.74 2.05
N LYS A 110 -11.84 -1.93 1.45
CA LYS A 110 -12.82 -2.96 1.79
C LYS A 110 -12.12 -4.23 2.26
N ILE A 111 -12.84 -5.02 3.05
CA ILE A 111 -12.41 -6.37 3.42
C ILE A 111 -12.25 -7.18 2.13
N GLY A 112 -11.09 -7.81 1.97
CA GLY A 112 -10.71 -8.59 0.79
C GLY A 112 -9.94 -7.84 -0.28
N ASP A 113 -9.72 -6.54 -0.12
CA ASP A 113 -8.78 -5.83 -0.99
C ASP A 113 -7.36 -6.40 -0.79
N GLU A 114 -6.66 -6.66 -1.89
CA GLU A 114 -5.27 -7.09 -1.92
C GLU A 114 -4.36 -5.86 -1.99
N LEU A 115 -3.43 -5.74 -1.05
CA LEU A 115 -2.48 -4.64 -1.02
C LEU A 115 -1.27 -4.98 -1.89
N LEU A 116 -1.06 -4.19 -2.94
CA LEU A 116 0.03 -4.38 -3.90
C LEU A 116 1.26 -3.58 -3.52
N GLU A 117 1.10 -2.28 -3.30
CA GLU A 117 2.21 -1.36 -3.03
C GLU A 117 1.80 -0.23 -2.09
N VAL A 118 2.77 0.31 -1.35
CA VAL A 118 2.61 1.50 -0.51
C VAL A 118 3.80 2.43 -0.71
N ASN A 119 3.58 3.68 -1.08
CA ASN A 119 4.63 4.70 -1.30
C ASN A 119 5.79 4.20 -2.19
N GLY A 120 5.47 3.42 -3.24
CA GLY A 120 6.43 2.80 -4.16
C GLY A 120 7.21 1.60 -3.61
N LYS A 121 6.75 1.00 -2.51
CA LYS A 121 7.30 -0.25 -1.94
C LYS A 121 6.34 -1.40 -2.20
N VAL A 122 6.84 -2.51 -2.74
CA VAL A 122 6.02 -3.68 -3.05
C VAL A 122 5.69 -4.46 -1.78
N LEU A 123 4.41 -4.78 -1.59
CA LEU A 123 3.90 -5.58 -0.47
C LEU A 123 3.71 -7.05 -0.86
N THR A 124 3.56 -7.35 -2.15
CA THR A 124 3.53 -8.72 -2.66
C THR A 124 4.84 -9.45 -2.33
N GLY A 125 4.73 -10.67 -1.82
CA GLY A 125 5.84 -11.50 -1.36
C GLY A 125 6.18 -11.33 0.12
N LEU A 126 5.60 -10.33 0.80
CA LEU A 126 5.83 -10.09 2.23
C LEU A 126 4.83 -10.83 3.13
N SER A 127 5.27 -11.16 4.34
CA SER A 127 4.37 -11.57 5.41
C SER A 127 3.58 -10.37 5.93
N HIS A 128 2.42 -10.62 6.56
CA HIS A 128 1.54 -9.57 7.07
C HIS A 128 2.23 -8.72 8.14
N LEU A 129 3.16 -9.30 8.91
CA LEU A 129 3.99 -8.57 9.88
C LEU A 129 4.96 -7.61 9.18
N ASN A 130 5.65 -8.08 8.13
CA ASN A 130 6.57 -7.25 7.35
C ASN A 130 5.82 -6.14 6.61
N ALA A 131 4.71 -6.49 5.95
CA ALA A 131 3.84 -5.53 5.28
C ALA A 131 3.30 -4.48 6.26
N SER A 132 2.84 -4.90 7.45
CA SER A 132 2.41 -3.96 8.49
C SER A 132 3.53 -3.03 8.96
N SER A 133 4.77 -3.52 9.01
CA SER A 133 5.93 -2.70 9.37
C SER A 133 6.22 -1.64 8.31
N VAL A 134 6.24 -2.04 7.04
CA VAL A 134 6.44 -1.12 5.91
C VAL A 134 5.33 -0.06 5.87
N MET A 135 4.06 -0.46 6.03
CA MET A 135 2.95 0.47 6.08
C MET A 135 3.07 1.48 7.23
N ARG A 136 3.50 1.03 8.43
CA ARG A 136 3.72 1.94 9.57
C ARG A 136 4.83 2.96 9.29
N GLN A 137 5.96 2.53 8.71
CA GLN A 137 7.03 3.45 8.33
C GLN A 137 6.53 4.51 7.34
N CYS A 138 5.77 4.10 6.33
CA CYS A 138 5.17 5.05 5.37
C CYS A 138 4.13 5.97 6.01
N CYS A 139 3.49 5.56 7.10
CA CYS A 139 2.57 6.41 7.85
C CYS A 139 3.28 7.50 8.66
N GLU A 140 4.53 7.27 9.09
CA GLU A 140 5.34 8.24 9.83
C GLU A 140 5.72 9.44 8.95
N ASP A 141 5.84 9.23 7.64
CA ASP A 141 6.08 10.28 6.64
C ASP A 141 4.88 11.22 6.45
N GLY A 142 3.71 10.88 7.01
CA GLY A 142 2.50 11.70 7.01
C GLY A 142 1.66 11.64 5.73
N ILE A 143 2.27 11.29 4.59
CA ILE A 143 1.62 11.11 3.29
C ILE A 143 1.68 9.65 2.86
N LEU A 144 0.55 9.12 2.41
CA LEU A 144 0.40 7.72 2.02
C LEU A 144 -0.29 7.60 0.65
N GLU A 145 0.34 6.88 -0.26
CA GLU A 145 -0.27 6.39 -1.50
C GLU A 145 -0.29 4.87 -1.47
N LEU A 146 -1.48 4.29 -1.42
CA LEU A 146 -1.73 2.85 -1.32
C LEU A 146 -2.33 2.34 -2.63
N LEU A 147 -1.60 1.45 -3.29
CA LEU A 147 -2.08 0.74 -4.47
C LEU A 147 -2.65 -0.61 -4.05
N LEU A 148 -3.91 -0.86 -4.39
CA LEU A 148 -4.61 -2.10 -4.09
C LEU A 148 -5.27 -2.71 -5.33
N LEU A 149 -5.53 -4.01 -5.27
CA LEU A 149 -6.33 -4.75 -6.23
C LEU A 149 -7.63 -5.18 -5.56
N ARG A 150 -8.76 -4.77 -6.15
CA ARG A 150 -10.09 -5.18 -5.72
C ARG A 150 -10.61 -6.27 -6.65
N ARG A 151 -10.77 -7.48 -6.10
CA ARG A 151 -11.37 -8.61 -6.83
C ARG A 151 -12.87 -8.67 -6.53
N PHE A 152 -13.69 -8.72 -7.58
CA PHE A 152 -15.15 -8.74 -7.43
C PHE A 152 -15.70 -10.01 -6.73
N GLU A 153 -14.92 -11.10 -6.67
CA GLU A 153 -15.34 -12.37 -6.06
C GLU A 153 -14.68 -12.72 -4.70
N ALA A 154 -13.92 -11.80 -4.09
CA ALA A 154 -13.17 -12.07 -2.85
C ALA A 154 -14.05 -12.46 -1.64
N LEU A 155 -15.36 -12.28 -1.71
CA LEU A 155 -16.31 -12.53 -0.62
C LEU A 155 -16.47 -14.01 -0.27
N VAL A 156 -16.23 -14.94 -1.21
CA VAL A 156 -16.44 -16.38 -0.97
C VAL A 156 -15.26 -17.03 -0.27
N THR A 157 -14.03 -16.57 -0.53
CA THR A 157 -12.82 -17.15 0.10
C THR A 157 -12.61 -16.64 1.52
N LEU A 158 -12.99 -15.38 1.78
CA LEU A 158 -12.88 -14.76 3.11
C LEU A 158 -13.95 -15.25 4.08
N SER A 159 -15.14 -15.63 3.60
CA SER A 159 -16.19 -16.20 4.45
C SER A 159 -15.79 -17.55 5.04
N LEU A 160 -15.11 -18.42 4.27
CA LEU A 160 -14.49 -19.64 4.81
C LEU A 160 -13.32 -19.33 5.74
N PHE A 161 -12.52 -18.29 5.44
CA PHE A 161 -11.40 -17.89 6.30
C PHE A 161 -11.86 -17.35 7.64
N PHE A 162 -12.94 -16.55 7.68
CA PHE A 162 -13.56 -16.05 8.91
C PHE A 162 -14.04 -17.22 9.78
N LEU A 163 -14.69 -18.23 9.17
CA LEU A 163 -15.11 -19.44 9.87
C LEU A 163 -13.90 -20.17 10.47
N VAL A 164 -12.83 -20.39 9.71
CA VAL A 164 -11.62 -21.09 10.19
C VAL A 164 -10.87 -20.28 11.27
N PHE A 165 -10.85 -18.95 11.18
CA PHE A 165 -10.18 -18.08 12.17
C PHE A 165 -10.98 -17.96 13.47
N GLU A 166 -12.32 -17.95 13.41
CA GLU A 166 -13.19 -18.10 14.58
C GLU A 166 -13.03 -19.48 15.21
N PHE A 167 -12.96 -20.56 14.42
CA PHE A 167 -12.74 -21.92 14.94
C PHE A 167 -11.39 -22.08 15.65
N LYS A 168 -10.30 -21.42 15.17
CA LYS A 168 -9.02 -21.46 15.88
C LYS A 168 -9.03 -20.62 17.17
N ASN A 169 -9.78 -19.52 17.24
CA ASN A 169 -9.95 -18.76 18.48
C ASN A 169 -10.93 -19.42 19.47
N TYR A 170 -11.90 -20.20 19.01
CA TYR A 170 -12.76 -21.00 19.90
C TYR A 170 -12.05 -22.28 20.40
N PHE A 171 -11.29 -22.99 19.55
CA PHE A 171 -10.63 -24.24 19.96
C PHE A 171 -9.35 -24.03 20.78
N LEU A 172 -8.65 -22.90 20.65
CA LEU A 172 -7.55 -22.57 21.57
C LEU A 172 -8.01 -21.95 22.90
N ASN A 173 -9.25 -21.45 23.02
CA ASN A 173 -9.78 -20.99 24.31
C ASN A 173 -10.44 -22.09 25.15
N CYS A 174 -10.75 -23.26 24.57
CA CYS A 174 -11.29 -24.38 25.34
C CYS A 174 -10.24 -25.25 26.05
N LYS A 175 -8.94 -24.97 25.93
CA LYS A 175 -7.90 -25.61 26.76
C LYS A 175 -7.46 -24.81 27.98
N SER A 176 -7.85 -23.53 28.11
CA SER A 176 -7.57 -22.74 29.32
C SER A 176 -8.78 -22.60 30.26
N LEU A 177 -9.93 -23.19 29.94
CA LEU A 177 -11.16 -23.15 30.75
C LEU A 177 -11.63 -24.55 31.20
N MET A 178 -10.69 -25.48 31.40
CA MET A 178 -10.89 -26.69 32.23
C MET A 178 -9.79 -26.79 33.30
N LYS A 179 -9.86 -25.89 34.27
CA LYS A 179 -9.72 -26.21 35.70
C LYS A 179 -11.04 -25.71 36.30
N SER A 180 -12.12 -26.51 36.38
CA SER A 180 -12.33 -27.57 37.39
C SER A 180 -11.58 -27.20 38.67
N SER A 181 -12.17 -26.52 39.66
CA SER A 181 -13.38 -26.83 40.45
C SER A 181 -12.89 -26.98 41.89
N ASP A 182 -13.52 -26.21 42.77
CA ASP A 182 -13.91 -26.58 44.12
C ASP A 182 -12.85 -26.76 45.23
N ILE A 183 -13.09 -25.93 46.27
CA ILE A 183 -12.79 -26.08 47.72
C ILE A 183 -11.38 -25.70 48.18
#